data_AF-A0A2N2MM23-F1
#
_entry.id   AF-A0A2N2MM23-F1
#
_cell.length_a   1.000
_cell.length_b   1.000
_cell.length_c   1.000
_cell.angle_alpha   90.00
_cell.angle_beta   90.00
_cell.angle_gamma   90.00
#
_symmetry.space_group_name_H-M   'P 1'
#
loop_
_entity.id
_entity.type
_entity.pdbx_description
1 polymer ?
#
loop_
_entity_poly.entity_id
_entity_poly.type
_entity_poly.pdbx_seq_one_letter_code
_entity_poly.pdbx_strand_id
1 'polypeptide(L)'
;MDEKNGELETFILERLEKSMPLNDIVLHVCQHSGMYWSDALEMVKQVQAENSSHLERRKIPWHFALALATAIGGIGMLTAAIIPFLNFFSGPNAIPFTGTNILFFAVNLAPYSSGLLLTGMAMLAGSMLGMRQTWSSLLETFMNALEK
;
A
#
# COMPACT_ATOMS: atom_id res chain seq x y z
N MET A 1 -0.24 -31.50 -30.15
CA MET A 1 -1.28 -31.47 -29.09
C MET A 1 -1.03 -30.30 -28.10
N ASP A 2 0.07 -29.55 -28.23
CA ASP A 2 0.45 -28.45 -27.32
C ASP A 2 -0.19 -27.08 -27.58
N GLU A 3 -0.70 -26.81 -28.79
CA GLU A 3 -1.12 -25.46 -29.18
C GLU A 3 -2.37 -24.99 -28.39
N LYS A 4 -3.31 -25.90 -28.10
CA LYS A 4 -4.50 -25.60 -27.29
C LYS A 4 -4.22 -25.34 -25.81
N ASN A 5 -3.17 -25.95 -25.25
CA ASN A 5 -2.82 -25.73 -23.85
C ASN A 5 -2.19 -24.34 -23.66
N GLY A 6 -1.32 -23.91 -24.58
CA GLY A 6 -0.72 -22.58 -24.53
C GLY A 6 -1.75 -21.44 -24.65
N GLU A 7 -2.78 -21.60 -25.49
CA GLU A 7 -3.88 -20.63 -25.59
C GLU A 7 -4.70 -20.55 -24.29
N LEU A 8 -4.98 -21.68 -23.65
CA LEU A 8 -5.70 -21.72 -22.38
C LEU A 8 -4.91 -21.08 -21.25
N GLU A 9 -3.61 -21.37 -21.14
CA GLU A 9 -2.73 -20.76 -20.15
C GLU A 9 -2.65 -19.25 -20.32
N THR A 10 -2.53 -18.76 -21.55
CA THR A 10 -2.51 -17.32 -21.86
C THR A 10 -3.83 -16.66 -21.48
N PHE A 11 -4.96 -17.31 -21.74
CA PHE A 11 -6.27 -16.84 -21.32
C PHE A 11 -6.41 -16.76 -19.79
N ILE A 12 -5.94 -17.79 -19.07
CA ILE A 12 -5.95 -17.81 -17.60
C ILE A 12 -5.07 -16.67 -17.05
N LEU A 13 -3.87 -16.49 -17.60
CA LEU A 13 -2.95 -15.42 -17.24
C LEU A 13 -3.57 -14.03 -17.41
N GLU A 14 -4.19 -13.75 -18.56
CA GLU A 14 -4.82 -12.44 -18.82
C GLU A 14 -5.95 -12.13 -17.81
N ARG A 15 -6.70 -13.17 -17.38
CA ARG A 15 -7.76 -13.02 -16.39
C ARG A 15 -7.24 -12.90 -14.95
N LEU A 16 -6.15 -13.59 -14.63
CA LEU A 16 -5.44 -13.41 -13.35
C LEU A 16 -4.84 -12.00 -13.23
N GLU A 17 -4.30 -11.45 -14.32
CA GLU A 17 -3.80 -10.07 -14.35
C GLU A 17 -4.89 -9.04 -14.06
N LYS A 18 -6.11 -9.28 -14.55
CA LYS A 18 -7.30 -8.43 -14.30
C LYS A 18 -7.86 -8.55 -12.88
N SER A 19 -7.24 -9.33 -11.99
CA SER A 19 -7.69 -9.57 -10.59
C SER A 19 -9.13 -10.09 -10.50
N MET A 20 -9.53 -10.91 -11.47
CA MET A 20 -10.84 -11.58 -11.46
C MET A 20 -10.87 -12.68 -10.39
N PRO A 21 -12.02 -12.92 -9.72
CA PRO A 21 -12.15 -14.00 -8.73
C PRO A 21 -11.82 -15.36 -9.34
N LEU A 22 -11.11 -16.21 -8.59
CA LEU A 22 -10.64 -17.50 -9.10
C LEU A 22 -11.79 -18.39 -9.58
N ASN A 23 -12.94 -18.38 -8.90
CA ASN A 23 -14.13 -19.13 -9.31
C ASN A 23 -14.69 -18.66 -10.67
N ASP A 24 -14.61 -17.36 -10.97
CA ASP A 24 -15.08 -16.83 -12.24
C ASP A 24 -14.14 -17.23 -13.38
N ILE A 25 -12.83 -17.26 -13.11
CA ILE A 25 -11.82 -17.75 -14.06
C ILE A 25 -12.07 -19.23 -14.36
N VAL A 26 -12.27 -20.06 -13.33
CA VAL A 26 -12.55 -21.50 -13.48
C VAL A 26 -13.85 -21.72 -14.27
N LEU A 27 -14.90 -20.93 -14.00
CA LEU A 27 -16.14 -20.99 -14.77
C LEU A 27 -15.91 -20.69 -16.25
N HIS A 28 -15.14 -19.66 -16.57
CA HIS A 28 -14.79 -19.32 -17.94
C HIS A 28 -13.95 -20.41 -18.62
N VAL A 29 -13.00 -21.00 -17.90
CA VAL A 29 -12.19 -22.12 -18.40
C VAL A 29 -13.06 -23.34 -18.68
N CYS A 30 -13.98 -23.72 -17.79
CA CYS A 30 -14.95 -24.79 -18.01
C CYS A 30 -15.82 -24.53 -19.24
N GLN A 31 -16.33 -23.29 -19.41
CA GLN A 31 -17.16 -22.93 -20.56
C GLN A 31 -16.39 -22.94 -21.88
N HIS A 32 -15.10 -22.57 -21.87
CA HIS A 32 -14.29 -22.45 -23.07
C HIS A 32 -13.68 -23.77 -23.51
N SER A 33 -13.24 -24.61 -22.56
CA SER A 33 -12.55 -25.87 -22.83
C SER A 33 -13.45 -27.11 -22.74
N GLY A 34 -14.64 -26.99 -22.14
CA GLY A 34 -15.52 -28.13 -21.85
C GLY A 34 -15.00 -29.05 -20.74
N MET A 35 -13.97 -28.62 -19.99
CA MET A 35 -13.35 -29.39 -18.92
C MET A 35 -14.21 -29.41 -17.66
N TYR A 36 -14.09 -30.47 -16.86
CA TYR A 36 -14.75 -30.55 -15.57
C TYR A 36 -14.17 -29.52 -14.60
N TRP A 37 -15.02 -29.04 -13.68
CA TRP A 37 -14.67 -28.00 -12.71
C TRP A 37 -13.42 -28.36 -11.88
N SER A 38 -13.25 -29.63 -11.50
CA SER A 38 -12.08 -30.11 -10.76
C SER A 38 -10.79 -29.86 -11.52
N ASP A 39 -10.77 -30.23 -12.78
CA ASP A 39 -9.57 -30.23 -13.63
C ASP A 39 -9.22 -28.80 -14.03
N ALA A 40 -10.23 -27.98 -14.33
CA ALA A 40 -10.07 -26.55 -14.57
C ALA A 40 -9.56 -25.82 -13.32
N LEU A 41 -10.03 -26.18 -12.12
CA LEU A 41 -9.56 -25.59 -10.87
C LEU A 41 -8.11 -25.95 -10.56
N GLU A 42 -7.71 -27.20 -10.81
CA GLU A 42 -6.32 -27.64 -10.64
C GLU A 42 -5.39 -26.92 -11.62
N MET A 43 -5.78 -26.82 -12.89
CA MET A 43 -5.04 -26.08 -13.92
C MET A 43 -4.91 -24.59 -13.58
N VAL A 44 -5.99 -23.92 -13.21
CA VAL A 44 -5.95 -22.50 -12.82
C VAL A 44 -5.07 -22.28 -11.59
N LYS A 45 -5.13 -23.18 -10.60
CA LYS A 45 -4.25 -23.11 -9.41
C LYS A 45 -2.79 -23.33 -9.75
N GLN A 46 -2.49 -24.25 -10.67
CA GLN A 46 -1.12 -24.50 -11.12
C GLN A 46 -0.54 -23.29 -11.85
N VAL A 47 -1.29 -22.74 -12.83
CA VAL A 47 -0.89 -21.52 -13.56
C VAL A 47 -0.74 -20.33 -12.59
N GLN A 48 -1.64 -20.20 -11.61
CA GLN A 48 -1.55 -19.18 -10.57
C GLN A 48 -0.30 -19.37 -9.70
N ALA A 49 0.01 -20.60 -9.26
CA ALA A 49 1.18 -20.88 -8.44
C ALA A 49 2.48 -20.58 -9.19
N GLU A 50 2.58 -21.01 -10.44
CA GLU A 50 3.76 -20.79 -11.30
C GLU A 50 3.96 -19.30 -11.63
N ASN A 51 2.86 -18.54 -11.83
CA ASN A 51 2.93 -17.12 -12.19
C ASN A 51 2.69 -16.15 -11.03
N SER A 52 2.47 -16.65 -9.81
CA SER A 52 2.21 -15.84 -8.61
C SER A 52 3.30 -14.78 -8.38
N SER A 53 4.56 -15.18 -8.52
CA SER A 53 5.73 -14.29 -8.42
C SER A 53 5.73 -13.16 -9.46
N HIS A 54 5.22 -13.42 -10.66
CA HIS A 54 5.15 -12.44 -11.75
C HIS A 54 3.96 -11.48 -11.57
N LEU A 55 2.84 -11.99 -11.07
CA LEU A 55 1.62 -11.22 -10.76
C LEU A 55 1.81 -10.31 -9.55
N GLU A 56 2.49 -10.77 -8.50
CA GLU A 56 2.80 -9.97 -7.32
C GLU A 56 3.71 -8.78 -7.67
N ARG A 57 4.71 -8.99 -8.53
CA ARG A 57 5.65 -7.93 -8.96
C ARG A 57 4.96 -6.73 -9.61
N ARG A 58 3.82 -6.90 -10.27
CA ARG A 58 3.06 -5.79 -10.89
C ARG A 58 2.22 -4.97 -9.92
N LYS A 59 1.85 -5.51 -8.75
CA LYS A 59 1.05 -4.79 -7.73
C LYS A 59 1.89 -3.94 -6.77
N ILE A 60 3.17 -4.28 -6.63
CA ILE A 60 4.16 -3.58 -5.77
C ILE A 60 4.26 -2.07 -6.02
N PRO A 61 4.33 -1.54 -7.27
CA PRO A 61 4.57 -0.11 -7.48
C PRO A 61 3.43 0.79 -6.97
N TRP A 62 2.18 0.34 -7.03
CA TRP A 62 1.05 1.15 -6.58
C TRP A 62 0.97 1.27 -5.06
N HIS A 63 1.22 0.17 -4.34
CA HIS A 63 1.24 0.19 -2.88
C HIS A 63 2.40 1.04 -2.34
N PHE A 64 3.55 1.01 -3.02
CA PHE A 64 4.66 1.88 -2.68
C PHE A 64 4.32 3.37 -2.91
N ALA A 65 3.69 3.72 -4.02
CA ALA A 65 3.27 5.09 -4.30
C ALA A 65 2.27 5.61 -3.26
N LEU A 66 1.31 4.78 -2.84
CA LEU A 66 0.34 5.12 -1.81
C LEU A 66 1.00 5.30 -0.43
N ALA A 67 1.92 4.40 -0.06
CA ALA A 67 2.67 4.50 1.19
C ALA A 67 3.56 5.76 1.22
N LEU A 68 4.16 6.13 0.08
CA LEU A 68 4.95 7.34 -0.06
C LEU A 68 4.08 8.61 0.03
N ALA A 69 2.93 8.63 -0.65
CA ALA A 69 2.00 9.76 -0.61
C ALA A 69 1.46 10.00 0.81
N THR A 70 1.10 8.92 1.53
CA THR A 70 0.65 9.00 2.92
C THR A 70 1.76 9.41 3.87
N ALA A 71 3.00 8.97 3.65
CA ALA A 71 4.16 9.43 4.42
C ALA A 71 4.42 10.93 4.25
N ILE A 72 4.41 11.42 3.00
CA ILE A 72 4.59 12.85 2.70
C ILE A 72 3.46 13.67 3.33
N GLY A 73 2.21 13.19 3.23
CA GLY A 73 1.07 13.82 3.89
C GLY A 73 1.23 13.91 5.41
N GLY A 74 1.69 12.83 6.06
CA GLY A 74 1.98 12.80 7.49
C GLY A 74 3.07 13.81 7.90
N ILE A 75 4.18 13.87 7.15
CA ILE A 75 5.25 14.86 7.38
C ILE A 75 4.73 16.30 7.24
N GLY A 76 3.90 16.55 6.22
CA GLY A 76 3.27 17.85 6.00
C GLY A 76 2.37 18.27 7.16
N MET A 77 1.55 17.35 7.69
CA MET A 77 0.72 17.62 8.86
C MET A 77 1.55 17.88 10.12
N LEU A 78 2.62 17.11 10.35
CA LEU A 78 3.51 17.33 11.49
C LEU A 78 4.21 18.68 11.43
N THR A 79 4.74 19.06 10.26
CA THR A 79 5.39 20.36 10.08
C THR A 79 4.40 21.51 10.26
N ALA A 80 3.17 21.39 9.73
CA ALA A 80 2.10 22.36 9.95
C ALA A 80 1.70 22.51 11.42
N ALA A 81 1.79 21.44 12.22
CA ALA A 81 1.52 21.47 13.66
C ALA A 81 2.70 22.04 14.49
N ILE A 82 3.95 21.76 14.08
CA ILE A 82 5.16 22.15 14.81
C ILE A 82 5.50 23.63 14.61
N ILE A 83 5.33 24.20 13.41
CA ILE A 83 5.67 25.60 13.13
C ILE A 83 4.95 26.60 14.05
N PRO A 84 3.61 26.56 14.24
CA PRO A 84 2.93 27.49 15.13
C PRO A 84 3.34 27.28 16.59
N PHE A 85 3.65 26.04 16.97
CA PHE A 85 4.20 25.73 18.29
C PHE A 85 5.56 26.40 18.50
N LEU A 86 6.50 26.27 17.56
CA LEU A 86 7.81 26.92 17.62
C LEU A 86 7.68 28.46 17.60
N ASN A 87 6.78 29.00 16.79
CA ASN A 87 6.54 30.45 16.74
C ASN A 87 5.99 31.00 18.05
N PHE A 88 5.19 30.22 18.78
CA PHE A 88 4.66 30.60 20.08
C PHE A 88 5.75 30.66 21.16
N PHE A 89 6.69 29.71 21.17
CA PHE A 89 7.71 29.57 22.22
C PHE A 89 9.06 30.25 21.92
N SER A 90 9.45 30.36 20.65
CA SER A 90 10.84 30.69 20.28
C SER A 90 10.96 31.55 19.02
N GLY A 91 9.85 32.03 18.47
CA GLY A 91 9.84 32.84 17.26
C GLY A 91 10.12 34.34 17.52
N PRO A 92 10.39 35.12 16.46
CA PRO A 92 10.41 36.59 16.53
C PRO A 92 9.09 37.19 17.05
N ASN A 93 8.00 36.43 16.90
CA ASN A 93 6.66 36.75 17.39
C ASN A 93 6.31 36.01 18.69
N ALA A 94 7.31 35.57 19.46
CA ALA A 94 7.09 34.88 20.72
C ALA A 94 6.21 35.75 21.63
N ILE A 95 5.05 35.21 21.96
CA ILE A 95 4.05 35.94 22.74
C ILE A 95 4.48 35.85 24.20
N PRO A 96 4.49 36.95 24.98
CA PRO A 96 4.86 36.88 26.39
C PRO A 96 4.02 35.84 27.12
N PHE A 97 4.67 35.11 28.04
CA PHE A 97 4.10 34.08 28.89
C PHE A 97 3.15 34.68 29.94
N THR A 98 2.04 35.23 29.47
CA THR A 98 0.96 35.80 30.28
C THR A 98 -0.17 34.79 30.38
N GLY A 99 -0.85 34.73 31.53
CA GLY A 99 -1.97 33.81 31.76
C GLY A 99 -3.01 33.81 30.63
N THR A 100 -3.32 34.98 30.07
CA THR A 100 -4.26 35.14 28.94
C THR A 100 -3.79 34.44 27.66
N ASN A 101 -2.50 34.51 27.33
CA ASN A 101 -1.95 33.89 26.11
C ASN A 101 -1.85 32.37 26.26
N ILE A 102 -1.56 31.88 27.47
CA ILE A 102 -1.56 30.46 27.80
C ILE A 102 -2.99 29.90 27.67
N LEU A 103 -3.99 30.60 28.21
CA LEU A 103 -5.40 30.23 28.08
C LEU A 103 -5.86 30.23 26.61
N PHE A 104 -5.47 31.27 25.85
CA PHE A 104 -5.78 31.35 24.43
C PHE A 104 -5.17 30.17 23.65
N PHE A 105 -3.90 29.84 23.90
CA PHE A 105 -3.23 28.70 23.31
C PHE A 105 -3.91 27.38 23.70
N ALA A 106 -4.18 27.16 24.98
CA ALA A 106 -4.78 25.92 25.47
C ALA A 106 -6.18 25.65 24.92
N VAL A 107 -6.99 26.70 24.73
CA VAL A 107 -8.38 26.56 24.26
C VAL A 107 -8.48 26.54 22.74
N ASN A 108 -7.69 27.35 22.03
CA ASN A 108 -7.86 27.52 20.58
C ASN A 108 -6.81 26.75 19.77
N LEU A 109 -5.54 26.82 20.17
CA LEU A 109 -4.45 26.29 19.36
C LEU A 109 -4.13 24.83 19.69
N ALA A 110 -4.06 24.49 20.98
CA ALA A 110 -3.65 23.17 21.46
C ALA A 110 -4.56 22.03 20.97
N PRO A 111 -5.90 22.15 20.94
CA PRO A 111 -6.76 21.08 20.42
C PRO A 111 -6.50 20.82 18.92
N TYR A 112 -6.33 21.90 18.15
CA TYR A 112 -6.04 21.82 16.73
C TYR A 112 -4.65 21.21 16.45
N SER A 113 -3.62 21.67 17.16
CA SER A 113 -2.26 21.15 17.06
C SER A 113 -2.18 19.69 17.49
N SER A 114 -2.83 19.32 18.59
CA SER A 114 -2.81 17.95 19.11
C SER A 114 -3.51 16.96 18.16
N GLY A 115 -4.63 17.37 17.54
CA GLY A 115 -5.32 16.57 16.53
C GLY A 115 -4.48 16.34 15.28
N LEU A 116 -3.80 17.38 14.78
CA LEU A 116 -2.89 17.25 13.63
C LEU A 116 -1.67 16.39 13.94
N LEU A 117 -1.09 16.51 15.15
CA LEU A 117 0.03 15.68 15.58
C LEU A 117 -0.36 14.21 15.69
N LEU A 118 -1.49 13.90 16.33
CA LEU A 118 -1.99 12.54 16.46
C LEU A 118 -2.30 11.93 15.09
N THR A 119 -2.95 12.69 14.20
CA THR A 119 -3.28 12.22 12.85
C THR A 119 -2.02 11.99 12.02
N GLY A 120 -1.06 12.93 12.05
CA GLY A 120 0.22 12.79 11.36
C GLY A 120 1.02 11.59 11.85
N MET A 121 1.09 11.39 13.18
CA MET A 121 1.72 10.21 13.79
C MET A 121 1.05 8.90 13.36
N ALA A 122 -0.29 8.86 13.35
CA ALA A 122 -1.03 7.68 12.91
C ALA A 122 -0.79 7.37 11.44
N MET A 123 -0.74 8.39 10.57
CA MET A 123 -0.42 8.22 9.15
C MET A 123 1.01 7.70 8.93
N LEU A 124 1.98 8.23 9.67
CA LEU A 124 3.36 7.74 9.59
C LEU A 124 3.50 6.31 10.09
N ALA A 125 2.87 5.97 11.22
CA ALA A 125 2.88 4.62 11.76
C ALA A 125 2.21 3.63 10.80
N GLY A 126 1.06 4.00 10.21
CA GLY A 126 0.37 3.21 9.20
C GLY A 126 1.21 3.00 7.94
N SER A 127 1.88 4.05 7.46
CA SER A 127 2.80 3.97 6.31
C SER A 127 3.98 3.05 6.60
N MET A 128 4.64 3.18 7.76
CA MET A 128 5.75 2.30 8.15
C MET A 128 5.33 0.83 8.25
N LEU A 129 4.16 0.54 8.83
CA LEU A 129 3.63 -0.81 8.93
C LEU A 129 3.33 -1.41 7.55
N GLY A 130 2.71 -0.63 6.66
CA GLY A 130 2.46 -1.06 5.28
C GLY A 130 3.75 -1.29 4.49
N MET A 131 4.73 -0.41 4.65
CA MET A 131 5.99 -0.49 3.91
C MET A 131 6.83 -1.70 4.33
N ARG A 132 6.76 -2.15 5.59
CA ARG A 132 7.51 -3.33 6.08
C ARG A 132 7.23 -4.59 5.25
N GLN A 133 6.00 -4.81 4.83
CA GLN A 133 5.62 -5.94 3.96
C GLN A 133 6.18 -5.80 2.54
N THR A 134 6.28 -4.57 2.03
CA THR A 134 6.84 -4.30 0.71
C THR A 134 8.37 -4.43 0.70
N TRP A 135 9.05 -3.95 1.75
CA TRP A 135 10.51 -4.04 1.88
C TRP A 135 11.00 -5.49 1.93
N SER A 136 10.30 -6.41 2.60
CA SER A 136 10.68 -7.82 2.59
C SER A 136 10.62 -8.43 1.18
N SER A 137 9.54 -8.17 0.43
CA SER A 137 9.41 -8.67 -0.96
C SER A 137 10.48 -8.10 -1.91
N LEU A 138 10.87 -6.83 -1.71
CA LEU A 138 11.92 -6.19 -2.51
C LEU A 138 13.30 -6.73 -2.14
N LEU A 139 13.58 -6.92 -0.84
CA LEU A 139 14.84 -7.50 -0.37
C LEU A 139 15.01 -8.94 -0.86
N GLU A 140 13.96 -9.76 -0.81
CA GLU A 140 13.98 -11.13 -1.37
C GLU A 140 14.23 -11.12 -2.88
N THR A 141 13.58 -10.21 -3.60
CA THR A 141 13.82 -10.04 -5.04
C THR A 141 15.25 -9.61 -5.35
N PHE A 142 15.82 -8.71 -4.55
CA PHE A 142 17.17 -8.19 -4.74
C PHE A 142 18.23 -9.24 -4.40
N MET A 143 18.04 -10.01 -3.32
CA MET A 143 18.92 -11.12 -2.96
C MET A 143 18.93 -12.20 -4.05
N ASN A 144 17.77 -12.59 -4.56
CA ASN A 144 17.66 -13.55 -5.67
C ASN A 144 18.29 -13.07 -6.98
N ALA A 145 18.39 -11.74 -7.18
CA ALA A 145 19.05 -11.15 -8.35
C ALA A 145 20.57 -11.07 -8.20
N LEU A 146 21.10 -11.05 -6.96
CA LEU A 146 22.54 -11.05 -6.67
C LEU A 146 23.16 -12.44 -6.64
N GLU A 147 22.34 -13.50 -6.49
CA GLU A 147 22.78 -14.90 -6.46
C GLU A 147 22.88 -15.54 -7.86
N LYS A 148 22.49 -14.82 -8.92
CA LYS A 148 22.67 -15.19 -10.33
C LYS A 148 23.83 -14.45 -10.97
#